data_AF-A0A651PEX0-F1
#
_entry.id   AF-A0A651PEX0-F1
#
_cell.length_a   1.000
_cell.length_b   1.000
_cell.length_c   1.000
_cell.angle_alpha   90.00
_cell.angle_beta   90.00
_cell.angle_gamma   90.00
#
_symmetry.space_group_name_H-M   'P 1'
#
loop_
_entity.id
_entity.type
_entity.pdbx_description
1 polymer ?
#
loop_
_entity_poly.entity_id
_entity_poly.type
_entity_poly.pdbx_seq_one_letter_code
_entity_poly.pdbx_strand_id
1 'polypeptide(L)'
;EYVATALEQLTDASVDDLEPVIRTGYRRTTVYLPQSEQNPVDSRLTIDTSLTWTPLSESALMYTADGGEGPTKYQVGTEYTAPGTVIIETKSGSAPSVADKYLWRAGIRPVKISKFATGMAALNPQLPANKWKRTIQH
;
A
#
# COMPACT_ATOMS: atom_id res chain seq x y z
N GLU A 1 -15.24 16.60 -9.58
CA GLU A 1 -14.42 17.73 -10.07
C GLU A 1 -12.93 17.46 -9.90
N TYR A 2 -12.34 17.47 -8.70
CA TYR A 2 -10.89 17.27 -8.50
C TYR A 2 -10.30 15.97 -9.11
N VAL A 3 -11.01 14.85 -8.98
CA VAL A 3 -10.54 13.55 -9.51
C VAL A 3 -10.50 13.55 -11.04
N ALA A 4 -11.46 14.16 -11.72
CA ALA A 4 -11.50 14.24 -13.18
C ALA A 4 -10.33 15.07 -13.71
N THR A 5 -10.13 16.26 -13.16
CA THR A 5 -9.03 17.15 -13.56
C THR A 5 -7.65 16.52 -13.33
N ALA A 6 -7.48 15.74 -12.26
CA ALA A 6 -6.21 15.05 -11.99
C ALA A 6 -5.94 13.89 -12.97
N LEU A 7 -6.98 13.30 -13.56
CA LEU A 7 -6.89 12.14 -14.45
C LEU A 7 -6.81 12.51 -15.94
N GLU A 8 -7.28 13.69 -16.34
CA GLU A 8 -7.19 14.19 -17.72
C GLU A 8 -5.76 14.16 -18.29
N GLN A 9 -4.73 14.27 -17.46
CA GLN A 9 -3.32 14.22 -17.90
C GLN A 9 -2.71 12.80 -17.88
N LEU A 10 -3.43 11.81 -17.35
CA LEU A 10 -2.93 10.46 -17.11
C LEU A 10 -3.64 9.39 -17.95
N THR A 11 -4.88 9.64 -18.36
CA THR A 11 -5.67 8.69 -19.15
C THR A 11 -6.77 9.40 -19.95
N ASP A 12 -7.11 8.85 -21.11
CA ASP A 12 -8.27 9.27 -21.91
C ASP A 12 -9.60 8.67 -21.42
N ALA A 13 -9.56 7.81 -20.39
CA ALA A 13 -10.76 7.19 -19.82
C ALA A 13 -11.58 8.18 -18.98
N SER A 14 -12.91 8.08 -19.06
CA SER A 14 -13.77 8.89 -18.21
C SER A 14 -13.64 8.46 -16.75
N VAL A 15 -13.79 9.39 -15.81
CA VAL A 15 -13.94 9.05 -14.39
C VAL A 15 -15.15 8.17 -14.15
N ASP A 16 -16.18 8.31 -14.99
CA ASP A 16 -17.39 7.50 -14.92
C ASP A 16 -17.14 6.03 -15.32
N ASP A 17 -16.03 5.74 -16.01
CA ASP A 17 -15.60 4.38 -16.36
C ASP A 17 -14.82 3.71 -15.20
N LEU A 18 -14.50 4.45 -14.13
CA LEU A 18 -13.80 3.90 -12.98
C LEU A 18 -14.76 3.11 -12.09
N GLU A 19 -14.34 1.90 -11.73
CA GLU A 19 -15.05 1.07 -10.76
C GLU A 19 -14.25 0.87 -9.47
N PRO A 20 -14.92 0.54 -8.35
CA PRO A 20 -14.22 0.07 -7.16
C PRO A 20 -13.50 -1.26 -7.43
N VAL A 21 -12.17 -1.26 -7.31
CA VAL A 21 -11.35 -2.46 -7.59
C VAL A 21 -10.95 -3.21 -6.32
N ILE A 22 -10.46 -2.50 -5.31
CA ILE A 22 -9.94 -3.10 -4.09
C ILE A 22 -10.19 -2.19 -2.89
N ARG A 23 -10.67 -2.78 -1.80
CA ARG A 23 -10.70 -2.12 -0.49
C ARG A 23 -9.46 -2.53 0.30
N THR A 24 -8.75 -1.55 0.85
CA THR A 24 -7.66 -1.81 1.82
C THR A 24 -8.13 -1.46 3.23
N GLY A 25 -8.17 -2.44 4.13
CA GLY A 25 -8.44 -2.25 5.56
C GLY A 25 -7.16 -2.26 6.38
N TYR A 26 -7.12 -1.51 7.48
CA TYR A 26 -6.03 -1.53 8.46
C TYR A 26 -6.46 -0.84 9.76
N ARG A 27 -5.78 -1.16 10.86
CA ARG A 27 -5.85 -0.43 12.13
C ARG A 27 -4.62 0.45 12.28
N ARG A 28 -4.83 1.77 12.28
CA ARG A 28 -3.76 2.78 12.39
C ARG A 28 -3.58 3.27 13.83
N THR A 29 -2.34 3.31 14.27
CA THR A 29 -1.90 4.13 15.39
C THR A 29 -1.00 5.24 14.87
N THR A 30 -1.31 6.48 15.25
CA THR A 30 -0.49 7.65 14.90
C THR A 30 0.19 8.16 16.17
N VAL A 31 1.51 8.27 16.13
CA VAL A 31 2.31 8.85 17.21
C VAL A 31 2.85 10.18 16.70
N TYR A 32 2.54 11.26 17.42
CA TYR A 32 3.18 12.56 17.21
C TYR A 32 4.49 12.60 18.00
N LEU A 33 5.56 13.06 17.36
CA LEU A 33 6.90 13.15 17.93
C LEU A 33 7.36 14.61 17.82
N PRO A 34 7.14 15.41 18.88
CA PRO A 34 7.52 16.82 18.85
C PRO A 34 9.04 16.99 18.80
N GLN A 35 9.46 18.13 18.28
CA GLN A 35 10.86 18.55 18.33
C GLN A 35 11.33 18.64 19.79
N SER A 36 12.51 18.09 20.05
CA SER A 36 13.18 18.10 21.35
C SER A 36 14.69 17.86 21.16
N GLU A 37 15.47 17.95 22.24
CA GLU A 37 16.90 17.60 22.20
C GLU A 37 17.16 16.20 21.62
N GLN A 38 16.25 15.25 21.87
CA GLN A 38 16.36 13.85 21.42
C GLN A 38 15.72 13.61 20.05
N ASN A 39 14.88 14.54 19.58
CA ASN A 39 14.21 14.48 18.28
C ASN A 39 14.36 15.82 17.55
N PRO A 40 15.32 15.94 16.61
CA PRO A 40 15.73 17.24 16.06
C PRO A 40 14.67 17.91 15.18
N VAL A 41 13.59 17.21 14.80
CA VAL A 41 12.53 17.69 13.90
C VAL A 41 11.16 17.28 14.41
N ASP A 42 10.16 18.14 14.24
CA ASP A 42 8.76 17.71 14.38
C ASP A 42 8.45 16.62 13.36
N SER A 43 7.84 15.54 13.84
CA SER A 43 7.55 14.39 13.00
C SER A 43 6.34 13.61 13.51
N ARG A 44 5.86 12.68 12.69
CA ARG A 44 4.87 11.69 13.09
C ARG A 44 5.22 10.32 12.55
N LEU A 45 4.83 9.31 13.30
CA LEU A 45 4.93 7.90 12.95
C LEU A 45 3.52 7.35 12.80
N THR A 46 3.23 6.67 11.69
CA THR A 46 2.01 5.87 11.57
C THR A 46 2.36 4.40 11.52
N ILE A 47 1.65 3.60 12.31
CA ILE A 47 1.78 2.15 12.41
C ILE A 47 0.44 1.55 11.98
N ASP A 48 0.44 0.89 10.84
CA ASP A 48 -0.72 0.20 10.30
C ASP A 48 -0.57 -1.30 10.57
N THR A 49 -1.55 -1.86 11.28
CA THR A 49 -1.65 -3.27 11.66
C THR A 49 -2.93 -3.87 11.09
N SER A 50 -3.09 -5.20 11.15
CA SER A 50 -4.28 -5.89 10.65
C SER A 50 -4.63 -5.51 9.21
N LEU A 51 -3.61 -5.49 8.34
CA LEU A 51 -3.76 -5.11 6.94
C LEU A 51 -4.63 -6.15 6.23
N THR A 52 -5.69 -5.70 5.59
CA THR A 52 -6.60 -6.52 4.80
C THR A 52 -6.81 -5.97 3.40
N TRP A 53 -7.14 -6.85 2.48
CA TRP A 53 -7.57 -6.53 1.13
C TRP A 53 -8.85 -7.28 0.78
N THR A 54 -9.85 -6.55 0.30
CA THR A 54 -11.09 -7.11 -0.26
C THR A 54 -11.13 -6.76 -1.75
N PRO A 55 -11.05 -7.74 -2.67
CA PRO A 55 -11.35 -7.50 -4.08
C PRO A 55 -12.81 -7.07 -4.22
N LEU A 56 -13.08 -6.01 -4.99
CA LEU A 56 -14.41 -5.44 -5.18
C LEU A 56 -14.96 -5.65 -6.60
N SER A 57 -14.13 -6.06 -7.54
CA SER A 57 -14.48 -6.34 -8.92
C SER A 57 -13.74 -7.58 -9.43
N GLU A 58 -14.29 -8.23 -10.46
CA GLU A 58 -13.60 -9.32 -11.16
C GLU A 58 -12.32 -8.83 -11.84
N SER A 59 -12.30 -7.57 -12.30
CA SER A 59 -11.10 -6.94 -12.86
C SER A 59 -9.95 -6.91 -11.86
N ALA A 60 -10.22 -6.81 -10.55
CA ALA A 60 -9.18 -6.91 -9.52
C ALA A 60 -8.45 -8.27 -9.53
N LEU A 61 -9.14 -9.32 -9.95
CA LEU A 61 -8.68 -10.70 -9.96
C LEU A 61 -8.25 -11.17 -11.36
N MET A 62 -8.72 -10.51 -12.42
CA MET A 62 -8.46 -10.89 -13.81
C MET A 62 -7.51 -9.89 -14.50
N TYR A 63 -6.20 -10.07 -14.29
CA TYR A 63 -5.18 -9.48 -15.17
C TYR A 63 -4.09 -10.51 -15.43
N THR A 64 -3.98 -10.95 -16.66
CA THR A 64 -2.79 -11.65 -17.16
C THR A 64 -2.13 -10.77 -18.21
N ALA A 65 -0.81 -10.74 -18.25
CA ALA A 65 -0.07 -10.01 -19.29
C ALA A 65 -0.26 -10.63 -20.69
N ASP A 66 -0.87 -11.82 -20.75
CA ASP A 66 -0.86 -12.76 -21.85
C ASP A 66 -2.28 -13.20 -22.27
N GLY A 67 -3.33 -12.69 -21.62
CA GLY A 67 -4.73 -13.11 -21.89
C GLY A 67 -5.07 -14.54 -21.44
N GLY A 68 -4.23 -15.16 -20.62
CA GLY A 68 -4.53 -16.45 -20.00
C GLY A 68 -5.64 -16.32 -18.96
N GLU A 69 -6.73 -17.06 -19.12
CA GLU A 69 -7.70 -17.29 -18.06
C GLU A 69 -7.15 -18.35 -17.11
N GLY A 70 -6.90 -17.97 -15.86
CA GLY A 70 -6.56 -18.91 -14.79
C GLY A 70 -7.29 -18.49 -13.52
N PRO A 71 -8.02 -19.40 -12.85
CA PRO A 71 -8.76 -19.03 -11.65
C PRO A 71 -7.79 -18.53 -10.57
N THR A 72 -8.01 -17.32 -10.06
CA THR A 72 -7.39 -16.93 -8.80
C THR A 72 -8.07 -17.73 -7.68
N LYS A 73 -7.33 -18.08 -6.63
CA LYS A 73 -7.93 -18.67 -5.42
C LYS A 73 -8.76 -17.66 -4.61
N TYR A 74 -8.77 -16.40 -5.03
CA TYR A 74 -9.43 -15.30 -4.35
C TYR A 74 -10.80 -15.05 -4.97
N GLN A 75 -11.70 -14.48 -4.18
CA GLN A 75 -13.08 -14.24 -4.55
C GLN A 75 -13.46 -12.78 -4.27
N VAL A 76 -14.23 -12.18 -5.17
CA VAL A 76 -14.79 -10.85 -4.98
C VAL A 76 -15.61 -10.80 -3.70
N GLY A 77 -15.48 -9.71 -2.94
CA GLY A 77 -16.17 -9.48 -1.67
C GLY A 77 -15.54 -10.21 -0.46
N THR A 78 -14.61 -11.15 -0.69
CA THR A 78 -13.92 -11.85 0.41
C THR A 78 -12.77 -11.01 0.94
N GLU A 79 -12.70 -10.84 2.26
CA GLU A 79 -11.58 -10.15 2.90
C GLU A 79 -10.41 -11.11 3.16
N TYR A 80 -9.21 -10.71 2.72
CA TYR A 80 -7.98 -11.44 2.92
C TYR A 80 -7.03 -10.62 3.78
N THR A 81 -6.52 -11.24 4.84
CA THR A 81 -5.57 -10.61 5.77
C THR A 81 -4.14 -10.87 5.31
N ALA A 82 -3.25 -9.89 5.52
CA ALA A 82 -1.80 -10.06 5.46
C ALA A 82 -1.27 -10.36 6.87
N PRO A 83 -1.24 -11.64 7.30
CA PRO A 83 -0.87 -11.98 8.67
C PRO A 83 0.58 -11.58 8.95
N GLY A 84 0.85 -11.14 10.17
CA GLY A 84 2.21 -10.78 10.62
C GLY A 84 2.81 -9.53 9.95
N THR A 85 2.05 -8.82 9.12
CA THR A 85 2.54 -7.62 8.43
C THR A 85 2.22 -6.35 9.23
N VAL A 86 3.22 -5.49 9.36
CA VAL A 86 3.07 -4.13 9.90
C VAL A 86 3.67 -3.14 8.91
N ILE A 87 2.93 -2.09 8.58
CA ILE A 87 3.45 -0.98 7.77
C ILE A 87 3.74 0.18 8.70
N ILE A 88 5.01 0.56 8.76
CA ILE A 88 5.48 1.71 9.51
C ILE A 88 5.85 2.81 8.51
N GLU A 89 5.27 3.99 8.67
CA GLU A 89 5.59 5.15 7.87
C GLU A 89 5.99 6.32 8.78
N THR A 90 7.24 6.73 8.66
CA THR A 90 7.77 7.95 9.28
C THR A 90 7.49 9.13 8.35
N LYS A 91 7.03 10.24 8.93
CA LYS A 91 6.78 11.48 8.22
C LYS A 91 7.49 12.59 8.99
N SER A 92 8.66 12.98 8.50
CA SER A 92 9.44 14.11 8.99
C SER A 92 9.70 15.09 7.83
N GLY A 93 10.23 16.26 8.15
CA GLY A 93 10.70 17.22 7.15
C GLY A 93 11.97 16.72 6.43
N SER A 94 12.91 17.64 6.16
CA SER A 94 14.13 17.33 5.39
C SER A 94 15.17 16.46 6.11
N ALA A 95 14.99 16.19 7.42
CA ALA A 95 15.93 15.40 8.21
C ALA A 95 15.28 14.16 8.85
N PRO A 96 16.06 13.08 9.11
CA PRO A 96 15.56 11.91 9.82
C PRO A 96 15.17 12.23 11.28
N SER A 97 13.99 11.77 11.67
CA SER A 97 13.48 11.87 13.05
C SER A 97 14.14 10.86 13.99
N VAL A 98 13.82 10.95 15.29
CA VAL A 98 14.18 9.92 16.28
C VAL A 98 13.61 8.54 15.92
N ALA A 99 12.42 8.48 15.32
CA ALA A 99 11.80 7.22 14.91
C ALA A 99 12.58 6.55 13.78
N ASP A 100 13.04 7.32 12.78
CA ASP A 100 13.90 6.79 11.71
C ASP A 100 15.17 6.16 12.28
N LYS A 101 15.84 6.89 13.19
CA LYS A 101 17.07 6.40 13.85
C LYS A 101 16.82 5.14 14.67
N TYR A 102 15.69 5.04 15.37
CA TYR A 102 15.32 3.85 16.13
C TYR A 102 15.10 2.65 15.23
N LEU A 103 14.30 2.80 14.16
CA LEU A 103 14.08 1.75 13.16
C LEU A 103 15.40 1.29 12.55
N TRP A 104 16.30 2.23 12.24
CA TRP A 104 17.60 1.89 11.67
C TRP A 104 18.50 1.11 12.62
N ARG A 105 18.51 1.46 13.91
CA ARG A 105 19.24 0.69 14.93
C ARG A 105 18.68 -0.71 15.11
N ALA A 106 17.38 -0.89 14.93
CA ALA A 106 16.72 -2.20 14.92
C ALA A 106 16.91 -2.99 13.61
N GLY A 107 17.74 -2.51 12.67
CA GLY A 107 18.00 -3.18 11.39
C GLY A 107 16.90 -2.97 10.33
N ILE A 108 15.84 -2.23 10.64
CA ILE A 108 14.76 -1.92 9.70
C ILE A 108 15.22 -0.78 8.80
N ARG A 109 15.04 -0.91 7.48
CA ARG A 109 15.43 0.11 6.50
C ARG A 109 14.23 0.53 5.64
N PRO A 110 14.19 1.78 5.15
CA PRO A 110 13.09 2.24 4.30
C PRO A 110 12.96 1.40 3.03
N VAL A 111 11.73 1.11 2.64
CA VAL A 111 11.39 0.49 1.36
C VAL A 111 10.25 1.25 0.71
N LYS A 112 10.23 1.31 -0.63
CA LYS A 112 9.06 1.82 -1.35
C LYS A 112 7.94 0.79 -1.26
N ILE A 113 6.76 1.23 -0.83
CA ILE A 113 5.57 0.38 -0.71
C ILE A 113 4.33 1.21 -1.06
N SER A 114 3.38 0.59 -1.77
CA SER A 114 2.00 1.09 -1.92
C SER A 114 1.05 0.01 -1.43
N LYS A 115 0.14 0.34 -0.52
CA LYS A 115 -0.85 -0.63 -0.03
C LYS A 115 -1.77 -1.13 -1.15
N PHE A 116 -2.16 -0.23 -2.05
CA PHE A 116 -2.97 -0.56 -3.22
C PHE A 116 -2.21 -1.48 -4.16
N ALA A 117 -1.02 -1.08 -4.63
CA ALA A 117 -0.27 -1.86 -5.61
C ALA A 117 0.20 -3.21 -5.06
N THR A 118 0.57 -3.26 -3.77
CA THR A 118 0.91 -4.51 -3.07
C THR A 118 -0.30 -5.42 -2.98
N GLY A 119 -1.48 -4.89 -2.62
CA GLY A 119 -2.74 -5.64 -2.59
C GLY A 119 -3.14 -6.20 -3.95
N MET A 120 -3.07 -5.37 -5.00
CA MET A 120 -3.32 -5.79 -6.38
C MET A 120 -2.40 -6.94 -6.79
N ALA A 121 -1.09 -6.82 -6.55
CA ALA A 121 -0.14 -7.87 -6.90
C ALA A 121 -0.25 -9.13 -6.01
N ALA A 122 -0.71 -9.00 -4.77
CA ALA A 122 -0.93 -10.14 -3.86
C ALA A 122 -2.20 -10.95 -4.23
N LEU A 123 -3.25 -10.25 -4.67
CA LEU A 123 -4.53 -10.84 -5.10
C LEU A 123 -4.51 -11.29 -6.56
N ASN A 124 -3.58 -10.77 -7.34
CA ASN A 124 -3.41 -11.11 -8.74
C ASN A 124 -1.96 -11.50 -9.04
N PRO A 125 -1.61 -12.79 -8.88
CA PRO A 125 -0.25 -13.29 -9.03
C PRO A 125 0.33 -13.14 -10.44
N GLN A 126 -0.52 -12.89 -11.44
CA GLN A 126 -0.15 -12.80 -12.85
C GLN A 126 0.17 -11.37 -13.29
N LEU A 127 -0.14 -10.36 -12.46
CA LEU A 127 0.37 -9.01 -12.69
C LEU A 127 1.90 -9.02 -12.63
N PRO A 128 2.60 -8.27 -13.51
CA PRO A 128 4.04 -8.13 -13.42
C PRO A 128 4.43 -7.60 -12.04
N ALA A 129 4.88 -8.47 -11.15
CA ALA A 129 5.27 -8.13 -9.77
C ALA A 129 6.56 -7.29 -9.71
N ASN A 130 6.97 -6.69 -10.83
CA ASN A 130 8.34 -6.31 -11.16
C ASN A 130 8.91 -5.22 -10.22
N LYS A 131 8.08 -4.57 -9.39
CA LYS A 131 8.52 -3.68 -8.29
C LYS A 131 8.11 -4.14 -6.88
N TRP A 132 7.19 -5.09 -6.74
CA TRP A 132 6.53 -5.45 -5.47
C TRP A 132 6.80 -6.89 -5.01
N LYS A 133 7.41 -7.72 -5.88
CA LYS A 133 7.71 -9.13 -5.63
C LYS A 133 8.44 -9.36 -4.30
N ARG A 134 9.45 -8.54 -3.99
CA ARG A 134 10.20 -8.64 -2.72
C ARG A 134 9.31 -8.34 -1.51
N THR A 135 8.44 -7.34 -1.59
CA THR A 135 7.52 -6.97 -0.50
C THR A 135 6.47 -8.04 -0.21
N ILE A 136 6.08 -8.81 -1.23
CA ILE A 136 5.03 -9.85 -1.13
C ILE A 136 5.59 -11.21 -0.72
N GLN A 137 6.87 -11.49 -1.00
CA GLN A 137 7.52 -12.78 -0.77
C GLN A 137 8.30 -12.88 0.56
N HIS A 138 8.23 -11.85 1.41
CA HIS A 138 8.87 -11.84 2.73
C HIS A 138 7.92 -12.27 3.84
#